data_AF-A0A7C5ISY0-F1
#
_entry.id   AF-A0A7C5ISY0-F1
#
_cell.length_a   1.000
_cell.length_b   1.000
_cell.length_c   1.000
_cell.angle_alpha   90.00
_cell.angle_beta   90.00
_cell.angle_gamma   90.00
#
_symmetry.space_group_name_H-M   'P 1'
#
loop_
_entity.id
_entity.type
_entity.pdbx_description
1 polymer ?
#
loop_
_entity_poly.entity_id
_entity_poly.type
_entity_poly.pdbx_seq_one_letter_code
_entity_poly.pdbx_strand_id
1 'polypeptide(L)'
;MDINKEEIEEVRELFGKELKNLDPTEFDQLHKALQQKYHPDKFERFDDETVREMAKDKFQRIEKLAEKVRSHFGQKAVSAYGDQSDLEKEAVRYRFDDMKIEIVTKNKDLKYKLFGTYLRWLERGDKFQIPKTKAQITIDQNHQGNRVGFVETIRIYLSFTEADSIEIIIDWLYGRLSGQADALIIEGKRLPVDQQAMAAHIRQKARLQLRGPE
;
A
#
# COMPACT_ATOMS: atom_id res chain seq x y z
N MET A 1 -13.12 -13.27 1.02
CA MET A 1 -13.09 -13.94 2.34
C MET A 1 -13.88 -13.04 3.26
N ASP A 2 -15.01 -13.53 3.75
CA ASP A 2 -15.91 -12.72 4.54
C ASP A 2 -15.49 -12.76 6.02
N ILE A 3 -15.58 -11.62 6.69
CA ILE A 3 -15.34 -11.51 8.13
C ILE A 3 -16.56 -12.09 8.86
N ASN A 4 -16.34 -13.03 9.78
CA ASN A 4 -17.41 -13.62 10.58
C ASN A 4 -17.77 -12.76 11.82
N LYS A 5 -18.85 -13.09 12.55
CA LYS A 5 -19.30 -12.29 13.70
C LYS A 5 -18.28 -12.21 14.84
N GLU A 6 -17.57 -13.30 15.12
CA GLU A 6 -16.54 -13.36 16.16
C GLU A 6 -15.36 -12.43 15.81
N GLU A 7 -14.98 -12.40 14.53
CA GLU A 7 -13.93 -11.53 14.00
C GLU A 7 -14.34 -10.05 14.02
N ILE A 8 -15.62 -9.72 13.81
CA ILE A 8 -16.11 -8.33 13.96
C ILE A 8 -15.95 -7.86 15.41
N GLU A 9 -16.27 -8.72 16.36
CA GLU A 9 -16.14 -8.42 17.79
C GLU A 9 -14.67 -8.31 18.19
N GLU A 10 -13.82 -9.19 17.67
CA GLU A 10 -12.37 -9.13 17.86
C GLU A 10 -11.75 -7.85 17.26
N VAL A 11 -12.26 -7.37 16.11
CA VAL A 11 -11.87 -6.05 15.57
C VAL A 11 -12.26 -4.93 16.54
N ARG A 12 -13.47 -4.97 17.11
CA ARG A 12 -13.90 -3.96 18.09
C ARG A 12 -13.00 -3.96 19.32
N GLU A 13 -12.62 -5.12 19.82
CA GLU A 13 -11.76 -5.25 21.00
C GLU A 13 -10.33 -4.78 20.75
N LEU A 14 -9.74 -5.17 19.62
CA LEU A 14 -8.35 -4.86 19.30
C LEU A 14 -8.17 -3.42 18.84
N PHE A 15 -9.08 -2.91 18.01
CA PHE A 15 -8.97 -1.61 17.37
C PHE A 15 -9.84 -0.53 18.05
N GLY A 16 -10.63 -0.90 19.06
CA GLY A 16 -11.41 0.03 19.90
C GLY A 16 -12.63 0.65 19.22
N LYS A 17 -12.97 0.21 18.02
CA LYS A 17 -14.08 0.74 17.21
C LYS A 17 -14.74 -0.36 16.38
N GLU A 18 -16.03 -0.20 16.14
CA GLU A 18 -16.78 -1.12 15.29
C GLU A 18 -16.31 -1.06 13.84
N LEU A 19 -16.21 -2.22 13.17
CA LEU A 19 -15.75 -2.34 11.78
C LEU A 19 -16.49 -1.40 10.81
N LYS A 20 -17.77 -1.10 11.06
CA LYS A 20 -18.59 -0.20 10.24
C LYS A 20 -18.20 1.28 10.36
N ASN A 21 -17.58 1.68 11.47
CA ASN A 21 -17.18 3.05 11.80
C ASN A 21 -15.67 3.26 11.68
N LEU A 22 -14.97 2.25 11.18
CA LEU A 22 -13.52 2.23 11.06
C LEU A 22 -13.14 2.78 9.68
N ASP A 23 -12.40 3.89 9.65
CA ASP A 23 -11.82 4.42 8.41
C ASP A 23 -10.57 3.62 8.03
N PRO A 24 -10.29 3.35 6.74
CA PRO A 24 -9.10 2.62 6.33
C PRO A 24 -7.78 3.24 6.81
N THR A 25 -7.70 4.58 6.81
CA THR A 25 -6.51 5.32 7.26
C THR A 25 -6.31 5.16 8.76
N GLU A 26 -7.40 5.29 9.52
CA GLU A 26 -7.39 5.12 10.97
C GLU A 26 -7.09 3.66 11.35
N PHE A 27 -7.65 2.70 10.60
CA PHE A 27 -7.37 1.29 10.78
C PHE A 27 -5.88 0.97 10.61
N ASP A 28 -5.22 1.49 9.57
CA ASP A 28 -3.80 1.25 9.36
C ASP A 28 -2.94 1.86 10.48
N GLN A 29 -3.32 3.02 11.02
CA GLN A 29 -2.65 3.61 12.17
C GLN A 29 -2.80 2.75 13.43
N LEU A 30 -4.02 2.27 13.72
CA LEU A 30 -4.31 1.39 14.85
C LEU A 30 -3.62 0.03 14.70
N HIS A 31 -3.63 -0.54 13.49
CA HIS A 31 -2.93 -1.78 13.19
C HIS A 31 -1.43 -1.65 13.45
N LYS A 32 -0.82 -0.56 13.01
CA LYS A 32 0.60 -0.27 13.26
C LYS A 32 0.91 -0.14 14.75
N ALA A 33 0.04 0.51 15.52
CA ALA A 33 0.20 0.61 16.97
C ALA A 33 0.12 -0.77 17.65
N LEU A 34 -0.78 -1.64 17.18
CA LEU A 34 -0.90 -3.02 17.67
C LEU A 34 0.30 -3.88 17.28
N GLN A 35 0.78 -3.80 16.04
CA GLN A 35 2.00 -4.48 15.59
C GLN A 35 3.19 -4.09 16.46
N GLN A 36 3.37 -2.80 16.73
CA GLN A 36 4.43 -2.34 17.62
C GLN A 36 4.23 -2.83 19.05
N LYS A 37 3.00 -2.89 19.56
CA LYS A 37 2.70 -3.35 20.92
C LYS A 37 2.98 -4.84 21.11
N TYR A 38 2.66 -5.65 20.10
CA TYR A 38 2.68 -7.12 20.18
C TYR A 38 3.81 -7.78 19.36
N HIS A 39 4.76 -7.01 18.84
CA HIS A 39 5.87 -7.55 18.05
C HIS A 39 6.67 -8.60 18.84
N PRO A 40 6.91 -9.81 18.31
CA PRO A 40 7.62 -10.89 19.02
C PRO A 40 8.96 -10.47 19.62
N ASP A 41 9.75 -9.65 18.92
CA ASP A 41 11.04 -9.11 19.38
C ASP A 41 10.96 -8.38 20.73
N LYS A 42 9.81 -7.77 21.07
CA LYS A 42 9.63 -7.12 22.39
C LYS A 42 9.52 -8.12 23.54
N PHE A 43 9.24 -9.38 23.19
CA PHE A 43 9.03 -10.46 24.13
C PHE A 43 10.17 -11.49 24.14
N GLU A 44 11.12 -11.42 23.20
CA GLU A 44 12.33 -12.25 23.21
C GLU A 44 13.19 -12.09 24.46
N ARG A 45 13.11 -10.93 25.11
CA ARG A 45 13.79 -10.61 26.37
C ARG A 45 13.14 -11.22 27.63
N PHE A 46 12.00 -11.88 27.51
CA PHE A 46 11.40 -12.62 28.63
C PHE A 46 11.87 -14.07 28.56
N ASP A 47 12.45 -14.57 29.65
CA ASP A 47 12.90 -15.97 29.75
C ASP A 47 11.77 -16.99 29.70
N ASP A 48 10.51 -16.54 29.88
CA ASP A 48 9.32 -17.36 29.82
C ASP A 48 8.96 -17.72 28.35
N GLU A 49 9.06 -19.01 28.04
CA GLU A 49 8.74 -19.58 26.73
C GLU A 49 7.24 -19.45 26.40
N THR A 50 6.37 -19.60 27.39
CA THR A 50 4.91 -19.47 27.22
C THR A 50 4.52 -18.05 26.83
N VAL A 51 5.16 -17.05 27.44
CA VAL A 51 4.92 -15.63 27.08
C VAL A 51 5.32 -15.33 25.63
N ARG A 52 6.42 -15.94 25.15
CA ARG A 52 6.90 -15.77 23.78
C ARG A 52 5.96 -16.42 22.75
N GLU A 53 5.49 -17.63 23.02
CA GLU A 53 4.51 -18.31 22.16
C GLU A 53 3.18 -17.55 22.11
N MET A 54 2.66 -17.11 23.26
CA MET A 54 1.42 -16.33 23.32
C MET A 54 1.52 -15.00 22.56
N ALA A 55 2.66 -14.31 22.64
CA ALA A 55 2.88 -13.06 21.91
C ALA A 55 2.91 -13.30 20.39
N LYS A 56 3.56 -14.38 19.94
CA LYS A 56 3.64 -14.78 18.54
C LYS A 56 2.26 -15.15 17.99
N ASP A 57 1.48 -15.94 18.72
CA ASP A 57 0.12 -16.32 18.32
C ASP A 57 -0.79 -15.10 18.23
N LYS A 58 -0.71 -14.20 19.21
CA LYS A 58 -1.47 -12.95 19.22
C LYS A 58 -1.08 -12.05 18.05
N PHE A 59 0.20 -11.95 17.74
CA PHE A 59 0.69 -11.20 16.58
C PHE A 59 0.17 -11.78 15.26
N GLN A 60 0.29 -13.10 15.06
CA GLN A 60 -0.23 -13.77 13.86
C GLN A 60 -1.75 -13.61 13.70
N ARG A 61 -2.49 -13.62 14.81
CA ARG A 61 -3.93 -13.41 14.82
C ARG A 61 -4.30 -11.99 14.41
N ILE A 62 -3.58 -10.98 14.91
CA ILE A 62 -3.72 -9.57 14.49
C ILE A 62 -3.45 -9.42 12.99
N GLU A 63 -2.39 -10.03 12.46
CA GLU A 63 -2.05 -9.95 11.02
C GLU A 63 -3.14 -10.59 10.14
N LYS A 64 -3.62 -11.79 10.49
CA LYS A 64 -4.68 -12.49 9.75
C LYS A 64 -5.98 -11.69 9.76
N LEU A 65 -6.34 -11.13 10.91
CA LEU A 65 -7.53 -10.31 11.03
C LEU A 65 -7.38 -9.02 10.22
N ALA A 66 -6.19 -8.41 10.22
CA ALA A 66 -5.93 -7.20 9.47
C ALA A 66 -5.99 -7.42 7.95
N GLU A 67 -5.52 -8.56 7.46
CA GLU A 67 -5.66 -8.95 6.05
C GLU A 67 -7.13 -9.06 5.62
N LYS A 68 -7.98 -9.64 6.49
CA LYS A 68 -9.43 -9.72 6.25
C LYS A 68 -10.09 -8.35 6.29
N VAL A 69 -9.72 -7.48 7.25
CA VAL A 69 -10.27 -6.11 7.35
C VAL A 69 -9.89 -5.27 6.14
N ARG A 70 -8.63 -5.35 5.68
CA ARG A 70 -8.19 -4.71 4.42
C ARG A 70 -8.94 -5.25 3.22
N SER A 71 -9.18 -6.57 3.17
CA SER A 71 -9.98 -7.19 2.11
C SER A 71 -11.43 -6.69 2.12
N HIS A 72 -12.03 -6.51 3.30
CA HIS A 72 -13.37 -5.95 3.47
C HIS A 72 -13.45 -4.47 3.04
N PHE A 73 -12.46 -3.64 3.38
CA PHE A 73 -12.37 -2.27 2.85
C PHE A 73 -12.20 -2.26 1.33
N GLY A 74 -11.37 -3.15 0.78
CA GLY A 74 -11.20 -3.31 -0.66
C GLY A 74 -12.45 -3.81 -1.38
N GLN A 75 -13.33 -4.58 -0.73
CA GLN A 75 -14.63 -4.98 -1.29
C GLN A 75 -15.68 -3.86 -1.16
N LYS A 76 -15.71 -3.12 -0.05
CA LYS A 76 -16.54 -1.90 0.08
C LYS A 76 -16.16 -0.83 -0.94
N ALA A 77 -14.89 -0.68 -1.27
CA ALA A 77 -14.42 0.19 -2.34
C ALA A 77 -14.78 -0.33 -3.76
N VAL A 78 -15.28 -1.55 -3.91
CA VAL A 78 -15.83 -2.06 -5.18
C VAL A 78 -17.36 -1.92 -5.19
N SER A 79 -18.03 -2.15 -4.06
CA SER A 79 -19.49 -2.00 -3.95
C SER A 79 -19.98 -0.56 -3.77
N ALA A 80 -19.19 0.35 -3.21
CA ALA A 80 -19.52 1.79 -3.14
C ALA A 80 -19.39 2.52 -4.49
N TYR A 81 -18.75 1.88 -5.48
CA TYR A 81 -18.62 2.38 -6.85
C TYR A 81 -19.51 1.62 -7.84
N GLY A 82 -20.39 0.75 -7.33
CA GLY A 82 -21.35 -0.04 -8.12
C GLY A 82 -22.70 0.64 -8.34
N ASP A 83 -22.90 1.88 -7.87
CA ASP A 83 -24.19 2.58 -8.01
C ASP A 83 -24.02 4.10 -8.11
N GLN A 84 -23.20 4.56 -9.07
CA GLN A 84 -23.30 5.93 -9.56
C GLN A 84 -24.05 5.92 -10.88
N SER A 85 -25.38 6.01 -10.77
CA SER A 85 -26.24 6.40 -11.87
C SER A 85 -26.02 7.86 -12.24
N ASP A 86 -25.90 8.05 -13.55
CA ASP A 86 -26.26 9.21 -14.38
C ASP A 86 -26.22 10.61 -13.73
N LEU A 87 -25.36 11.44 -14.33
CA LEU A 87 -25.28 12.92 -14.32
C LEU A 87 -24.10 13.48 -13.50
N GLU A 88 -23.20 14.18 -14.23
CA GLU A 88 -22.10 15.03 -13.76
C GLU A 88 -20.71 14.40 -13.52
N LYS A 89 -19.98 14.19 -14.62
CA LYS A 89 -18.70 14.87 -14.92
C LYS A 89 -18.21 14.32 -16.26
N GLU A 90 -17.74 15.17 -17.16
CA GLU A 90 -16.88 14.74 -18.27
C GLU A 90 -15.90 13.71 -17.72
N ALA A 91 -16.01 12.46 -18.15
CA ALA A 91 -15.31 11.35 -17.52
C ALA A 91 -13.82 11.61 -17.63
N VAL A 92 -13.22 12.18 -16.58
CA VAL A 92 -11.80 12.51 -16.56
C VAL A 92 -11.09 11.17 -16.58
N ARG A 93 -10.54 10.84 -17.75
CA ARG A 93 -9.79 9.61 -17.93
C ARG A 93 -8.34 9.84 -17.52
N TYR A 94 -7.73 8.81 -16.96
CA TYR A 94 -6.34 8.89 -16.55
C TYR A 94 -5.51 7.82 -17.24
N ARG A 95 -4.32 8.21 -17.68
CA ARG A 95 -3.34 7.31 -18.27
C ARG A 95 -1.95 7.87 -18.04
N PHE A 96 -0.98 6.98 -17.80
CA PHE A 96 0.42 7.34 -17.79
C PHE A 96 1.25 6.14 -18.20
N ASP A 97 2.18 6.30 -19.15
CA ASP A 97 2.91 5.15 -19.69
C ASP A 97 4.20 4.85 -18.93
N ASP A 98 4.87 5.84 -18.31
CA ASP A 98 6.08 5.64 -17.48
C ASP A 98 6.26 6.74 -16.42
N MET A 99 5.37 6.78 -15.42
CA MET A 99 5.45 7.79 -14.36
C MET A 99 6.63 7.51 -13.45
N LYS A 100 7.61 8.40 -13.44
CA LYS A 100 8.81 8.25 -12.62
C LYS A 100 8.47 8.48 -11.16
N ILE A 101 8.73 7.46 -10.34
CA ILE A 101 8.60 7.48 -8.89
C ILE A 101 9.95 7.14 -8.28
N GLU A 102 10.45 8.03 -7.41
CA GLU A 102 11.65 7.80 -6.61
C GLU A 102 11.25 7.70 -5.13
N ILE A 103 11.63 6.59 -4.51
CA ILE A 103 11.27 6.25 -3.14
C ILE A 103 12.54 6.32 -2.31
N VAL A 104 12.59 7.29 -1.40
CA VAL A 104 13.70 7.48 -0.48
C VAL A 104 13.40 6.68 0.78
N THR A 105 14.27 5.74 1.14
CA THR A 105 14.03 4.83 2.27
C THR A 105 15.33 4.39 2.94
N LYS A 106 15.26 4.13 4.25
CA LYS A 106 16.28 3.38 5.00
C LYS A 106 16.04 1.87 5.01
N ASN A 107 14.87 1.41 4.55
CA ASN A 107 14.51 0.01 4.47
C ASN A 107 15.02 -0.60 3.15
N LYS A 108 16.13 -1.34 3.27
CA LYS A 108 16.79 -1.99 2.13
C LYS A 108 15.93 -3.03 1.43
N ASP A 109 14.96 -3.62 2.12
CA ASP A 109 14.14 -4.68 1.57
C ASP A 109 12.87 -4.16 0.88
N LEU A 110 12.61 -2.85 0.93
CA LEU A 110 11.40 -2.27 0.36
C LEU A 110 11.26 -2.55 -1.15
N LYS A 111 12.36 -2.50 -1.91
CA LYS A 111 12.36 -2.86 -3.34
C LYS A 111 11.88 -4.29 -3.59
N TYR A 112 12.35 -5.27 -2.83
CA TYR A 112 11.93 -6.66 -2.98
C TYR A 112 10.46 -6.86 -2.56
N LYS A 113 10.02 -6.14 -1.53
CA LYS A 113 8.61 -6.13 -1.10
C LYS A 113 7.66 -5.52 -2.15
N LEU A 114 8.13 -4.53 -2.91
CA LEU A 114 7.35 -3.92 -3.99
C LEU A 114 7.15 -4.88 -5.16
N PHE A 115 8.17 -5.67 -5.51
CA PHE A 115 8.15 -6.58 -6.65
C PHE A 115 7.78 -8.03 -6.29
N GLY A 116 7.50 -8.33 -5.02
CA GLY A 116 7.12 -9.67 -4.56
C GLY A 116 8.23 -10.72 -4.72
N THR A 117 9.48 -10.30 -4.91
CA THR A 117 10.61 -11.20 -5.14
C THR A 117 11.25 -11.59 -3.81
N TYR A 118 11.25 -12.89 -3.50
CA TYR A 118 11.99 -13.44 -2.36
C TYR A 118 13.51 -13.52 -2.64
N LEU A 119 13.89 -13.51 -3.91
CA LEU A 119 15.26 -13.54 -4.38
C LEU A 119 15.79 -12.10 -4.45
N ARG A 120 16.96 -11.83 -3.87
CA ARG A 120 17.55 -10.47 -3.73
C ARG A 120 18.10 -9.88 -5.04
N TRP A 121 17.49 -10.21 -6.17
CA TRP A 121 17.98 -9.92 -7.50
C TRP A 121 16.82 -9.25 -8.24
N LEU A 122 16.95 -7.94 -8.46
CA LEU A 122 16.06 -7.17 -9.32
C LEU A 122 16.91 -6.60 -10.45
N GLU A 123 16.52 -6.92 -11.67
CA GLU A 123 17.17 -6.44 -12.89
C GLU A 123 16.35 -5.29 -13.48
N ARG A 124 17.05 -4.29 -14.02
CA ARG A 124 16.43 -3.16 -14.70
C ARG A 124 15.45 -3.66 -15.75
N GLY A 125 14.22 -3.18 -15.68
CA GLY A 125 13.14 -3.59 -16.57
C GLY A 125 12.24 -4.70 -15.99
N ASP A 126 12.59 -5.29 -14.84
CA ASP A 126 11.67 -6.17 -14.11
C ASP A 126 10.36 -5.44 -13.82
N LYS A 127 9.25 -6.14 -14.06
CA LYS A 127 7.90 -5.59 -13.93
C LYS A 127 7.11 -6.32 -12.86
N PHE A 128 6.29 -5.58 -12.16
CA PHE A 128 5.30 -6.13 -11.24
C PHE A 128 3.94 -5.51 -11.52
N GLN A 129 2.93 -6.35 -11.73
CA GLN A 129 1.56 -5.91 -11.95
C GLN A 129 0.87 -5.64 -10.60
N ILE A 130 0.30 -4.45 -10.45
CA ILE A 130 -0.46 -4.09 -9.25
C ILE A 130 -1.73 -4.94 -9.19
N PRO A 131 -1.97 -5.69 -8.09
CA PRO A 131 -3.12 -6.57 -7.97
C PRO A 131 -4.44 -5.86 -8.27
N LYS A 132 -5.35 -6.57 -8.94
CA LYS A 132 -6.69 -6.09 -9.33
C LYS A 132 -6.67 -4.95 -10.37
N THR A 133 -5.53 -4.69 -11.00
CA THR A 133 -5.38 -3.71 -12.10
C THR A 133 -4.50 -4.31 -13.20
N LYS A 134 -4.43 -3.66 -14.36
CA LYS A 134 -3.39 -3.87 -15.39
C LYS A 134 -2.20 -2.91 -15.23
N ALA A 135 -2.24 -2.03 -14.23
CA ALA A 135 -1.14 -1.15 -13.90
C ALA A 135 0.10 -1.94 -13.51
N GLN A 136 1.27 -1.42 -13.85
CA GLN A 136 2.55 -2.07 -13.61
C GLN A 136 3.56 -1.08 -13.05
N ILE A 137 4.42 -1.57 -12.16
CA ILE A 137 5.66 -0.89 -11.80
C ILE A 137 6.84 -1.57 -12.48
N THR A 138 7.80 -0.79 -12.96
CA THR A 138 9.01 -1.27 -13.63
C THR A 138 10.23 -0.72 -12.90
N ILE A 139 11.20 -1.56 -12.52
CA ILE A 139 12.41 -1.11 -11.82
C ILE A 139 13.38 -0.43 -12.81
N ASP A 140 13.91 0.75 -12.43
CA ASP A 140 14.79 1.55 -13.29
C ASP A 140 16.28 1.13 -13.18
N GLN A 141 16.64 0.30 -12.20
CA GLN A 141 18.03 -0.02 -11.88
C GLN A 141 18.22 -1.47 -11.45
N ASN A 142 19.43 -1.98 -11.68
CA ASN A 142 19.86 -3.27 -11.14
C ASN A 142 20.12 -3.14 -9.63
N HIS A 143 19.55 -4.03 -8.85
CA HIS A 143 19.78 -4.11 -7.41
C HIS A 143 20.29 -5.50 -7.02
N GLN A 144 21.57 -5.57 -6.65
CA GLN A 144 22.23 -6.73 -6.02
C GLN A 144 22.73 -6.30 -4.62
N GLY A 145 22.39 -7.05 -3.55
CA GLY A 145 22.84 -6.75 -2.16
C GLY A 145 24.38 -6.78 -2.03
N ASN A 146 25.08 -6.24 -1.03
CA ASN A 146 24.79 -5.76 0.33
C ASN A 146 25.60 -4.48 0.61
N ARG A 147 25.04 -3.28 0.43
CA ARG A 147 25.66 -2.06 1.01
C ARG A 147 25.04 -1.77 2.37
N VAL A 148 25.90 -1.64 3.40
CA VAL A 148 25.52 -1.32 4.78
C VAL A 148 25.54 0.19 4.96
N GLY A 149 24.45 0.75 5.48
CA GLY A 149 24.33 2.16 5.87
C GLY A 149 24.29 3.14 4.71
N PHE A 150 23.14 3.30 4.05
CA PHE A 150 22.84 4.52 3.29
C PHE A 150 21.32 4.65 3.09
N VAL A 151 20.85 5.88 2.91
CA VAL A 151 19.52 6.15 2.39
C VAL A 151 19.49 5.65 0.95
N GLU A 152 18.66 4.65 0.67
CA GLU A 152 18.47 4.11 -0.68
C GLU A 152 17.39 4.92 -1.39
N THR A 153 17.62 5.24 -2.66
CA THR A 153 16.59 5.79 -3.55
C THR A 153 16.20 4.71 -4.55
N ILE A 154 15.04 4.09 -4.35
CA ILE A 154 14.49 3.10 -5.28
C ILE A 154 13.80 3.87 -6.39
N ARG A 155 14.20 3.63 -7.64
CA ARG A 155 13.59 4.29 -8.81
C ARG A 155 12.75 3.28 -9.57
N ILE A 156 11.48 3.63 -9.79
CA ILE A 156 10.52 2.84 -10.55
C ILE A 156 9.76 3.72 -11.53
N TYR A 157 9.23 3.10 -12.58
CA TYR A 157 8.23 3.68 -13.47
C TYR A 157 6.88 3.02 -13.21
N LEU A 158 5.83 3.83 -13.04
CA LEU A 158 4.45 3.38 -12.92
C LEU A 158 3.73 3.61 -14.26
N SER A 159 3.23 2.54 -14.86
CA SER A 159 2.39 2.61 -16.06
C SER A 159 0.96 2.17 -15.74
N PHE A 160 -0.05 2.87 -16.26
CA PHE A 160 -1.45 2.49 -16.16
C PHE A 160 -2.30 3.12 -17.27
N THR A 161 -3.43 2.50 -17.54
CA THR A 161 -4.35 2.84 -18.62
C THR A 161 -5.66 3.42 -18.11
N GLU A 162 -6.51 3.88 -19.03
CA GLU A 162 -7.84 4.41 -18.72
C GLU A 162 -8.77 3.38 -18.05
N ALA A 163 -8.47 2.09 -18.20
CA ALA A 163 -9.23 1.00 -17.58
C ALA A 163 -8.81 0.73 -16.12
N ASP A 164 -7.69 1.31 -15.67
CA ASP A 164 -7.15 1.09 -14.34
C ASP A 164 -7.71 2.13 -13.35
N SER A 165 -8.19 1.66 -12.20
CA SER A 165 -8.59 2.56 -11.12
C SER A 165 -7.35 3.16 -10.46
N ILE A 166 -7.23 4.49 -10.52
CA ILE A 166 -6.20 5.23 -9.81
C ILE A 166 -6.28 4.95 -8.31
N GLU A 167 -7.48 4.85 -7.76
CA GLU A 167 -7.71 4.66 -6.33
C GLU A 167 -7.06 3.36 -5.85
N ILE A 168 -7.21 2.27 -6.61
CA ILE A 168 -6.57 0.98 -6.32
C ILE A 168 -5.04 1.09 -6.41
N ILE A 169 -4.53 1.79 -7.43
CA ILE A 169 -3.08 2.02 -7.60
C ILE A 169 -2.50 2.79 -6.40
N ILE A 170 -3.18 3.88 -6.00
CA ILE A 170 -2.76 4.74 -4.89
C ILE A 170 -2.82 3.97 -3.57
N ASP A 171 -3.91 3.25 -3.31
CA ASP A 171 -4.07 2.44 -2.10
C ASP A 171 -2.96 1.40 -1.99
N TRP A 172 -2.66 0.70 -3.09
CA TRP A 172 -1.57 -0.27 -3.13
C TRP A 172 -0.20 0.37 -2.87
N LEU A 173 0.11 1.49 -3.55
CA LEU A 173 1.38 2.22 -3.33
C LEU A 173 1.50 2.71 -1.89
N TYR A 174 0.45 3.33 -1.37
CA TYR A 174 0.43 3.84 0.00
C TYR A 174 0.62 2.70 1.02
N GLY A 175 -0.11 1.60 0.89
CA GLY A 175 0.01 0.44 1.78
C GLY A 175 1.41 -0.20 1.79
N ARG A 176 2.15 -0.12 0.67
CA ARG A 176 3.54 -0.61 0.59
C ARG A 176 4.57 0.38 1.13
N LEU A 177 4.34 1.68 0.97
CA LEU A 177 5.31 2.72 1.28
C LEU A 177 5.15 3.32 2.68
N SER A 178 3.93 3.35 3.21
CA SER A 178 3.64 4.01 4.48
C SER A 178 4.46 3.40 5.63
N GLY A 179 5.16 4.26 6.36
CA GLY A 179 6.07 3.86 7.44
C GLY A 179 7.35 3.13 7.00
N GLN A 180 7.55 2.90 5.70
CA GLN A 180 8.76 2.27 5.15
C GLN A 180 9.58 3.24 4.30
N ALA A 181 8.96 4.23 3.65
CA ALA A 181 9.63 5.27 2.91
C ALA A 181 9.68 6.59 3.71
N ASP A 182 10.84 7.24 3.68
CA ASP A 182 11.08 8.54 4.32
C ASP A 182 10.57 9.70 3.44
N ALA A 183 10.61 9.54 2.11
CA ALA A 183 10.06 10.50 1.17
C ALA A 183 9.70 9.85 -0.16
N LEU A 184 8.77 10.48 -0.87
CA LEU A 184 8.36 10.10 -2.21
C LEU A 184 8.63 11.27 -3.17
N ILE A 185 9.16 10.98 -4.35
CA ILE A 185 9.33 11.98 -5.42
C ILE A 185 8.59 11.43 -6.64
N ILE A 186 7.55 12.13 -7.08
CA ILE A 186 6.77 11.74 -8.25
C ILE A 186 6.94 12.80 -9.32
N GLU A 187 7.44 12.43 -10.50
CA GLU A 187 7.68 13.37 -11.60
C GLU A 187 8.50 14.59 -11.16
N GLY A 188 9.58 14.35 -10.39
CA GLY A 188 10.49 15.37 -9.87
C GLY A 188 9.97 16.18 -8.68
N LYS A 189 8.70 16.02 -8.27
CA LYS A 189 8.12 16.72 -7.11
C LYS A 189 8.21 15.84 -5.87
N ARG A 190 8.87 16.35 -4.82
CA ARG A 190 8.89 15.71 -3.50
C ARG A 190 7.54 15.87 -2.81
N LEU A 191 7.00 14.76 -2.31
CA LEU A 191 5.72 14.64 -1.65
C LEU A 191 5.88 13.85 -0.34
N PRO A 192 5.04 14.11 0.67
CA PRO A 192 4.90 13.20 1.79
C PRO A 192 4.30 11.86 1.32
N VAL A 193 4.60 10.79 2.04
CA VAL A 193 3.94 9.48 1.84
C VAL A 193 2.56 9.56 2.49
N ASP A 194 1.64 10.21 1.78
CA ASP A 194 0.26 10.47 2.20
C ASP A 194 -0.69 10.18 1.04
N GLN A 195 -1.79 9.49 1.34
CA GLN A 195 -2.71 8.98 0.33
C GLN A 195 -3.36 10.11 -0.48
N GLN A 196 -3.75 11.22 0.17
CA GLN A 196 -4.38 12.35 -0.50
C GLN A 196 -3.38 13.12 -1.36
N ALA A 197 -2.18 13.39 -0.83
CA ALA A 197 -1.12 14.07 -1.55
C ALA A 197 -0.68 13.28 -2.80
N MET A 198 -0.54 11.96 -2.68
CA MET A 198 -0.23 11.06 -3.78
C MET A 198 -1.34 11.05 -4.84
N ALA A 199 -2.60 10.87 -4.41
CA ALA A 199 -3.75 10.86 -5.33
C ALA A 199 -3.88 12.17 -6.09
N ALA A 200 -3.79 13.31 -5.40
CA ALA A 200 -3.90 14.63 -6.01
C ALA A 200 -2.84 14.84 -7.09
N HIS A 201 -1.58 14.51 -6.80
CA HIS A 201 -0.48 14.71 -7.74
C HIS A 201 -0.51 13.72 -8.91
N ILE A 202 -0.80 12.44 -8.67
CA ILE A 202 -0.90 11.43 -9.72
C ILE A 202 -2.06 11.76 -10.67
N ARG A 203 -3.23 12.12 -10.13
CA ARG A 203 -4.37 12.57 -10.96
C ARG A 203 -4.02 13.80 -11.78
N GLN A 204 -3.37 14.80 -11.16
CA GLN A 204 -2.94 16.00 -11.88
C GLN A 204 -2.02 15.66 -13.07
N LYS A 205 -1.10 14.70 -12.90
CA LYS A 205 -0.13 14.31 -13.93
C LYS A 205 -0.70 13.38 -14.99
N ALA A 206 -1.60 12.48 -14.62
CA ALA A 206 -2.15 11.46 -15.50
C ALA A 206 -3.46 11.84 -16.17
N ARG A 207 -4.01 13.02 -15.85
CA ARG A 207 -5.25 13.51 -16.46
C ARG A 207 -5.04 13.64 -17.97
N LEU A 208 -5.79 12.85 -18.74
CA LEU A 208 -5.93 13.07 -20.17
C LEU A 208 -6.73 14.36 -20.35
N GLN A 209 -6.08 15.41 -20.85
CA GLN A 209 -6.83 16.52 -21.42
C GLN A 209 -7.45 15.97 -22.71
N LEU A 210 -8.77 15.79 -22.70
CA LEU A 210 -9.53 15.74 -23.95
C LEU A 210 -9.22 17.06 -24.65
N ARG A 211 -8.32 17.05 -25.64
CA ARG A 211 -8.25 18.14 -26.61
C ARG A 211 -9.64 18.21 -27.21
N GLY A 212 -10.39 19.27 -26.90
CA GLY A 212 -11.53 19.65 -27.71
C GLY A 212 -11.05 19.78 -29.16
N PRO A 213 -11.87 19.40 -30.15
CA PRO A 213 -11.48 19.55 -31.55
C PRO A 213 -11.16 21.03 -31.81
N GLU A 214 -10.00 21.29 -32.42
CA GLU A 214 -9.71 22.58 -33.09
C GLU A 214 -10.59 22.73 -34.34
#